data_AF-A0A1T4SNV9-F1
#
_entry.id   AF-A0A1T4SNV9-F1
#
_cell.length_a   1.000
_cell.length_b   1.000
_cell.length_c   1.000
_cell.angle_alpha   90.00
_cell.angle_beta   90.00
_cell.angle_gamma   90.00
#
_symmetry.space_group_name_H-M   'P 1'
#
loop_
_entity.id
_entity.type
_entity.pdbx_description
1 polymer ?
#
loop_
_entity_poly.entity_id
_entity_poly.type
_entity_poly.pdbx_seq_one_letter_code
_entity_poly.pdbx_strand_id
1 'polypeptide(L)' 'MRGKDITKSTFFQLFQPIFHEKIFQLINNAGVDKYVKKLTALKLFYLLAYAQLEQLKGLRDISNSLNN' A
#
# COMPACT_ATOMS: atom_id res chain seq x y z
N MET A 1 8.83 -22.65 -16.76
CA MET A 1 7.73 -21.77 -17.24
C MET A 1 8.36 -20.67 -18.09
N ARG A 2 7.90 -20.54 -19.34
CA ARG A 2 8.48 -19.70 -20.39
C ARG A 2 8.29 -18.22 -20.06
N GLY A 3 9.33 -17.42 -20.25
CA GLY A 3 9.36 -15.99 -20.01
C GLY A 3 8.23 -15.27 -20.73
N LYS A 4 7.38 -14.62 -19.94
CA LYS A 4 6.54 -13.51 -20.39
C LYS A 4 7.17 -12.29 -19.72
N ASP A 5 7.63 -11.34 -20.52
CA ASP A 5 8.03 -10.01 -20.05
C ASP A 5 6.84 -9.38 -19.30
N ILE A 6 6.72 -9.66 -18.01
CA ILE A 6 5.87 -8.91 -17.10
C ILE A 6 6.74 -7.77 -16.58
N THR A 7 6.93 -6.75 -17.42
CA THR A 7 7.56 -5.48 -17.02
C THR A 7 6.79 -4.80 -15.88
N LYS A 8 5.58 -5.29 -15.56
CA LYS A 8 4.82 -4.97 -14.35
C LYS A 8 4.59 -6.24 -13.53
N SER A 9 5.09 -6.25 -12.30
CA SER A 9 4.83 -7.32 -11.32
C SER A 9 3.32 -7.53 -11.12
N THR A 10 2.91 -8.77 -10.90
CA THR A 10 1.54 -9.16 -10.49
C THR A 10 1.05 -8.35 -9.29
N PHE A 11 1.97 -7.95 -8.41
CA PHE A 11 1.68 -7.04 -7.30
C PHE A 11 1.16 -5.69 -7.79
N PHE A 12 1.85 -5.05 -8.74
CA PHE A 12 1.39 -3.78 -9.30
C PHE A 12 0.06 -3.91 -10.06
N GLN A 13 -0.20 -5.06 -10.68
CA GLN A 13 -1.49 -5.32 -11.33
C GLN A 13 -2.62 -5.45 -10.30
N LEU A 14 -2.38 -6.16 -9.19
CA LEU A 14 -3.36 -6.32 -8.10
C LEU A 14 -3.73 -4.98 -7.46
N PHE A 15 -2.72 -4.12 -7.25
CA PHE A 15 -2.92 -2.81 -6.62
C PHE A 15 -3.21 -1.67 -7.60
N GLN A 16 -3.23 -1.94 -8.91
CA GLN A 16 -3.56 -0.91 -9.92
C GLN A 16 -4.89 -0.18 -9.64
N PRO A 17 -5.97 -0.84 -9.18
CA PRO A 17 -7.21 -0.16 -8.84
C PRO A 17 -7.08 0.80 -7.65
N ILE A 18 -6.19 0.48 -6.70
CA ILE A 18 -5.93 1.24 -5.48
C ILE A 18 -5.03 2.45 -5.78
N PHE A 19 -4.03 2.27 -6.65
CA PHE A 19 -3.14 3.34 -7.10
C PHE A 19 -3.70 4.17 -8.26
N HIS A 20 -5.01 4.10 -8.50
CA HIS A 20 -5.68 4.87 -9.53
C HIS A 20 -5.93 6.31 -9.06
N GLU A 21 -5.75 7.29 -9.94
CA GLU A 21 -5.90 8.72 -9.62
C GLU A 21 -7.24 9.06 -8.93
N LYS A 22 -8.32 8.41 -9.40
CA LYS A 22 -9.67 8.50 -8.79
C LYS A 22 -9.69 8.17 -7.29
N ILE A 23 -8.92 7.18 -6.83
CA ILE A 23 -8.83 6.85 -5.39
C ILE A 23 -8.16 7.98 -4.62
N PHE A 24 -7.08 8.56 -5.16
CA PHE A 24 -6.43 9.72 -4.53
C PHE A 24 -7.36 10.93 -4.43
N GLN A 25 -8.13 11.21 -5.48
CA GLN A 25 -9.15 12.26 -5.46
C GLN A 25 -10.22 11.97 -4.41
N LEU A 26 -10.67 10.71 -4.28
CA LEU A 26 -11.63 10.28 -3.27
C LEU A 26 -11.10 10.49 -1.84
N ILE A 27 -9.87 10.07 -1.57
CA ILE A 27 -9.21 10.25 -0.26
C ILE A 27 -9.08 11.74 0.09
N ASN A 28 -8.68 12.56 -0.89
CA ASN A 28 -8.55 14.01 -0.70
C ASN A 28 -9.90 14.68 -0.46
N ASN A 29 -10.91 14.36 -1.27
CA ASN A 29 -12.25 14.95 -1.17
C ASN A 29 -12.98 14.53 0.11
N ALA A 30 -12.79 13.28 0.55
CA ALA A 30 -13.34 12.81 1.81
C ALA A 30 -12.63 13.42 3.04
N GLY A 31 -11.47 14.08 2.84
CA GLY A 31 -10.72 14.72 3.92
C GLY A 31 -10.19 13.72 4.95
N VAL A 32 -9.97 12.46 4.55
CA VAL A 32 -9.58 11.36 5.46
C VAL A 32 -8.24 11.66 6.16
N ASP A 33 -7.34 12.35 5.43
CA ASP A 33 -6.02 12.74 5.92
C ASP A 33 -5.98 14.16 6.52
N LYS A 34 -7.12 14.87 6.64
CA LYS A 34 -7.17 16.30 7.01
C LYS A 34 -6.47 16.62 8.34
N TYR A 35 -6.50 15.69 9.29
CA TYR A 35 -5.90 15.85 10.61
C TYR A 35 -4.70 14.93 10.86
N VAL A 36 -4.34 14.11 9.88
CA VAL A 36 -3.32 13.08 10.03
C VAL A 36 -2.00 13.57 9.43
N LYS A 37 -0.98 13.75 10.29
CA LYS A 37 0.33 14.26 9.86
C LYS A 37 1.33 13.16 9.46
N LYS A 38 1.21 11.95 10.02
CA LYS A 38 2.25 10.91 9.91
C LYS A 38 1.82 9.71 9.05
N LEU A 39 0.62 9.19 9.28
CA LEU A 39 0.09 7.97 8.65
C LEU A 39 -1.08 8.29 7.72
N THR A 40 -0.80 8.81 6.53
CA THR A 40 -1.84 9.07 5.53
C THR A 40 -2.49 7.78 5.05
N ALA A 41 -3.71 7.84 4.52
CA ALA A 41 -4.41 6.69 3.96
C ALA A 41 -3.57 5.97 2.90
N LEU A 42 -2.84 6.74 2.09
CA LEU A 42 -1.90 6.21 1.09
C LEU A 42 -0.76 5.41 1.75
N LYS A 43 -0.13 5.96 2.80
CA LYS A 43 0.90 5.24 3.55
C LYS A 43 0.34 4.00 4.23
N LEU A 44 -0.89 4.05 4.73
CA LEU A 44 -1.58 2.91 5.30
C LEU A 44 -1.75 1.78 4.26
N PHE A 45 -2.16 2.10 3.04
CA PHE A 45 -2.27 1.09 1.97
C PHE A 45 -0.92 0.44 1.65
N TYR A 46 0.17 1.22 1.57
CA TYR A 46 1.50 0.64 1.38
C TYR A 46 1.91 -0.26 2.54
N LEU A 47 1.60 0.15 3.77
CA LEU A 47 1.96 -0.58 4.98
C LEU A 47 1.18 -1.90 5.08
N LEU A 48 -0.10 -1.92 4.68
CA LEU A 48 -0.90 -3.13 4.54
C LEU A 48 -0.39 -4.05 3.42
N ALA A 49 -0.05 -3.48 2.26
CA ALA A 49 0.50 -4.26 1.15
C ALA A 49 1.83 -4.92 1.53
N TYR A 50 2.71 -4.17 2.20
CA TYR A 50 3.96 -4.66 2.75
C TYR A 50 3.73 -5.76 3.78
N ALA A 51 2.84 -5.55 4.75
CA ALA A 51 2.50 -6.56 5.75
C ALA A 51 1.98 -7.87 5.12
N GLN A 52 1.19 -7.76 4.06
CA GLN A 52 0.69 -8.92 3.34
C GLN A 52 1.80 -9.67 2.59
N LEU A 53 2.72 -8.95 1.96
CA LEU A 53 3.86 -9.53 1.24
C LEU A 53 4.83 -10.26 2.20
N GLU A 54 5.14 -9.62 3.31
CA GLU A 54 6.06 -10.13 4.34
C GLU A 54 5.37 -11.07 5.36
N GLN A 55 4.06 -11.32 5.17
CA GLN A 55 3.25 -12.19 6.04
C GLN A 55 3.28 -11.77 7.53
N LEU A 56 3.32 -10.47 7.78
CA LEU A 56 3.38 -9.88 9.12
C LEU A 56 1.98 -9.89 9.75
N LYS A 57 1.87 -10.45 10.95
CA LYS A 57 0.57 -10.76 11.57
C LYS A 57 -0.02 -9.61 12.38
N GLY A 58 0.80 -8.60 12.71
CA GLY A 58 0.30 -7.45 13.45
C GLY A 58 1.19 -6.22 13.35
N LEU A 59 0.68 -5.10 13.87
CA LEU A 59 1.37 -3.81 13.87
C LEU A 59 2.74 -3.86 14.57
N ARG A 60 2.89 -4.69 15.59
CA ARG A 60 4.18 -4.89 16.28
C ARG A 60 5.20 -5.54 15.35
N ASP A 61 4.81 -6.56 14.59
CA ASP A 61 5.69 -7.23 13.63
C ASP A 61 6.11 -6.26 12.52
N ILE A 62 5.16 -5.44 12.04
CA ILE A 62 5.44 -4.39 11.05
C ILE A 62 6.40 -3.34 11.62
N SER A 63 6.15 -2.85 12.83
CA SER A 63 7.04 -1.90 13.48
C SER A 63 8.45 -2.46 13.65
N ASN A 64 8.58 -3.73 14.06
CA ASN A 64 9.88 -4.37 14.23
C ASN A 64 10.61 -4.53 12.89
N SER A 65 9.89 -4.88 11.81
CA SER A 65 10.49 -5.04 10.48
C SER A 65 11.01 -3.73 9.87
N LEU A 66 10.40 -2.59 10.20
CA LEU A 66 10.75 -1.26 9.68
C LEU A 66 11.80 -0.52 10.54
N ASN A 67 12.13 -1.04 11.72
CA ASN A 67 13.02 -0.40 12.69
C ASN A 67 14.42 -1.02 12.72
N ASN A 68 14.77 -1.80 11.69
CA ASN A 68 16.10 -2.34 11.44
C ASN A 68 17.02 -1.32 10.75
#